data_AF-A0A2V9FEE5-F1
#
_entry.id   AF-A0A2V9FEE5-F1
#
_cell.length_a   1.000
_cell.length_b   1.000
_cell.length_c   1.000
_cell.angle_alpha   90.00
_cell.angle_beta   90.00
_cell.angle_gamma   90.00
#
_symmetry.space_group_name_H-M   'P 1'
#
loop_
_entity.id
_entity.type
_entity.pdbx_description
1 polymer ?
#
loop_
_entity_poly.entity_id
_entity_poly.type
_entity_poly.pdbx_seq_one_letter_code
_entity_poly.pdbx_strand_id
1 'polypeptide(L)'
;MEIDPHNLPSEVNLPHQIVLQLLQAVEDKDQPLARVQHQLAQLLRYRYGQKRERIDEKQLFLFAAQIIAASQRASAATPSEEPAADSSSRADSKEKKEKPKRRGHGRKPLPESLERRRVVFDLEESQRQCQHRQTPMQKIGEDVSERLEFIPASLQVIEEVRPKYACAKACGVAAAEKPAAPIEKGLPGPGLLAQVAVSKYGDHLPLNRMESIFQRHGVELSRKTMCDWMAACAELVSPVWERMKEVVLTSKAVQTDDTPVPVLDRERIRTRTRPDLDLCGRSQPSLHRLRLHGQS
;
A
#
# COMPACT_ATOMS: atom_id res chain seq x y z
N MET A 1 48.68 1.45 -50.54
CA MET A 1 50.02 1.01 -50.97
C MET A 1 50.22 -0.37 -50.41
N GLU A 2 50.23 -1.39 -51.27
CA GLU A 2 50.73 -2.71 -50.87
C GLU A 2 52.25 -2.58 -50.80
N ILE A 3 52.80 -2.78 -49.61
CA ILE A 3 54.24 -2.65 -49.36
C ILE A 3 54.81 -4.06 -49.37
N ASP A 4 55.64 -4.36 -50.37
CA ASP A 4 56.36 -5.64 -50.43
C ASP A 4 57.46 -5.67 -49.36
N PRO A 5 57.47 -6.65 -48.45
CA PRO A 5 58.43 -6.72 -47.34
C PRO A 5 59.88 -7.00 -47.78
N HIS A 6 60.11 -7.29 -49.06
CA HIS A 6 61.41 -7.64 -49.63
C HIS A 6 62.08 -6.51 -50.43
N ASN A 7 61.42 -5.36 -50.61
CA ASN A 7 61.99 -4.23 -51.35
C ASN A 7 61.68 -2.91 -50.64
N LEU A 8 62.43 -2.63 -49.57
CA LEU A 8 62.29 -1.40 -48.79
C LEU A 8 63.12 -0.28 -49.43
N PRO A 9 62.53 0.91 -49.65
CA PRO A 9 63.26 2.05 -50.23
C PRO A 9 64.42 2.49 -49.32
N SER A 10 65.59 2.72 -49.93
CA SER A 10 66.86 3.01 -49.23
C SER A 10 67.03 4.47 -48.78
N GLU A 11 66.07 5.35 -49.11
CA GLU A 11 66.10 6.77 -48.73
C GLU A 11 65.48 6.99 -47.35
N VAL A 12 66.22 7.63 -46.43
CA VAL A 12 65.86 7.78 -45.00
C VAL A 12 64.52 8.50 -44.75
N ASN A 13 64.07 9.33 -45.70
CA ASN A 13 62.84 10.13 -45.58
C ASN A 13 61.56 9.32 -45.88
N LEU A 14 61.65 8.30 -46.73
CA LEU A 14 60.48 7.52 -47.14
C LEU A 14 59.92 6.63 -46.01
N PRO A 15 60.73 5.93 -45.20
CA PRO A 15 60.25 5.20 -44.02
C PRO A 15 59.54 6.08 -43.00
N HIS A 16 60.02 7.31 -42.76
CA HIS A 16 59.38 8.24 -41.83
C HIS A 16 57.98 8.65 -42.30
N GLN A 17 57.82 8.94 -43.59
CA GLN A 17 56.51 9.25 -44.16
C GLN A 17 55.57 8.04 -44.11
N ILE A 18 56.08 6.83 -44.37
CA ILE A 18 55.30 5.59 -44.28
C ILE A 18 54.84 5.34 -42.84
N VAL A 19 55.71 5.51 -41.85
CA VAL A 19 55.34 5.33 -40.43
C VAL A 19 54.25 6.32 -40.01
N LEU A 20 54.35 7.59 -40.42
CA LEU A 20 53.31 8.59 -40.14
C LEU A 20 51.98 8.23 -40.81
N GLN A 21 52.01 7.78 -42.07
CA GLN A 21 50.80 7.33 -42.77
C GLN A 21 50.18 6.09 -42.12
N LEU A 22 51.00 5.15 -41.63
CA LEU A 22 50.51 3.97 -40.93
C LEU A 22 49.90 4.31 -39.57
N LEU A 23 50.49 5.24 -38.81
CA LEU A 23 49.93 5.72 -37.55
C LEU A 23 48.58 6.39 -37.78
N GLN A 24 48.49 7.27 -38.79
CA GLN A 24 47.23 7.90 -39.16
C GLN A 24 46.18 6.88 -39.59
N ALA A 25 46.57 5.87 -40.38
CA ALA A 25 45.66 4.80 -40.81
C ALA A 25 45.19 3.88 -39.65
N VAL A 26 45.97 3.79 -38.56
CA VAL A 26 45.56 3.08 -37.33
C VAL A 26 44.56 3.93 -36.56
N GLU A 27 44.84 5.21 -36.35
CA GLU A 27 43.93 6.15 -35.67
C GLU A 27 42.58 6.23 -36.39
N ASP A 28 42.59 6.31 -37.72
CA ASP A 28 41.37 6.35 -38.55
C ASP A 28 40.53 5.07 -38.43
N LYS A 29 41.14 3.92 -38.11
CA LYS A 29 40.45 2.64 -37.88
C LYS A 29 39.99 2.45 -36.44
N ASP A 30 40.68 3.04 -35.47
CA ASP A 30 40.29 2.94 -34.06
C ASP A 30 39.05 3.79 -33.73
N GLN A 31 38.87 4.94 -34.40
CA GLN A 31 37.67 5.78 -34.24
C GLN A 31 36.35 5.05 -34.52
N PRO A 32 36.15 4.37 -35.66
CA PRO A 32 34.91 3.63 -35.93
C PRO A 32 34.77 2.41 -35.02
N LEU A 33 35.86 1.74 -34.64
CA LEU A 33 35.83 0.63 -33.68
C LEU A 33 35.31 1.08 -32.32
N ALA A 34 35.83 2.20 -31.79
CA ALA A 34 35.36 2.78 -30.55
C ALA A 34 33.87 3.18 -30.63
N ARG A 35 33.45 3.75 -31.76
CA ARG A 35 32.05 4.12 -32.00
C ARG A 35 31.12 2.90 -32.02
N VAL A 36 31.48 1.85 -32.74
CA VAL A 36 30.70 0.61 -32.82
C VAL A 36 30.64 -0.08 -31.46
N GLN A 37 31.76 -0.17 -30.74
CA GLN A 37 31.80 -0.73 -29.38
C GLN A 37 30.90 0.05 -28.43
N HIS A 38 30.89 1.39 -28.52
CA HIS A 38 30.01 2.25 -27.73
C HIS A 38 28.53 2.00 -28.04
N GLN A 39 28.15 1.93 -29.32
CA GLN A 39 26.79 1.63 -29.74
C GLN A 39 26.35 0.24 -29.27
N LEU A 40 27.23 -0.75 -29.36
CA LEU A 40 26.96 -2.11 -28.91
C LEU A 40 26.77 -2.14 -27.39
N ALA A 41 27.59 -1.42 -26.62
CA ALA A 41 27.42 -1.27 -25.18
C ALA A 41 26.08 -0.61 -24.82
N GLN A 42 25.66 0.43 -25.55
CA GLN A 42 24.34 1.05 -25.37
C GLN A 42 23.19 0.08 -25.67
N LEU A 43 23.25 -0.66 -26.78
CA LEU A 43 22.24 -1.65 -27.15
C LEU A 43 22.16 -2.81 -26.15
N LEU A 44 23.31 -3.29 -25.66
CA LEU A 44 23.35 -4.30 -24.60
C LEU A 44 22.77 -3.76 -23.29
N ARG A 45 23.01 -2.48 -22.94
CA ARG A 45 22.33 -1.86 -21.79
C ARG A 45 20.83 -1.69 -22.03
N TYR A 46 20.38 -1.39 -23.23
CA TYR A 46 18.94 -1.29 -23.52
C TYR A 46 18.24 -2.66 -23.44
N ARG A 47 18.89 -3.72 -23.96
CA ARG A 47 18.32 -5.08 -24.04
C ARG A 47 18.48 -5.88 -22.74
N TYR A 48 19.63 -5.76 -22.07
CA TYR A 48 20.03 -6.56 -20.91
C TYR A 48 20.35 -5.71 -19.67
N GLY A 49 20.32 -4.38 -19.78
CA GLY A 49 20.56 -3.50 -18.64
C GLY A 49 19.44 -3.52 -17.61
N GLN A 50 19.79 -3.07 -16.41
CA GLN A 50 18.92 -3.16 -15.25
C GLN A 50 17.75 -2.18 -15.38
N LYS A 51 16.52 -2.69 -15.46
CA LYS A 51 15.26 -1.92 -15.57
C LYS A 51 14.88 -1.16 -14.29
N ARG A 52 15.76 -1.10 -13.30
CA ARG A 52 15.55 -0.42 -12.02
C ARG A 52 16.85 0.29 -11.68
N GLU A 53 16.77 1.59 -11.43
CA GLU A 53 17.87 2.38 -10.89
C GLU A 53 18.17 1.88 -9.47
N ARG A 54 19.07 0.90 -9.36
CA ARG A 54 19.74 0.64 -8.11
C ARG A 54 20.96 1.55 -8.11
N ILE A 55 20.94 2.56 -7.24
CA ILE A 55 22.02 3.54 -7.10
C ILE A 55 23.32 2.77 -6.82
N ASP A 56 24.33 2.97 -7.66
CA ASP A 56 25.64 2.36 -7.49
C ASP A 56 26.28 2.87 -6.18
N GLU A 57 26.89 1.99 -5.39
CA GLU A 57 27.52 2.36 -4.12
C GLU A 57 28.62 3.41 -4.32
N LYS A 58 29.25 3.42 -5.50
CA LYS A 58 30.22 4.45 -5.90
C LYS A 58 29.58 5.83 -6.12
N GLN A 59 28.33 5.88 -6.60
CA GLN A 59 27.56 7.12 -6.70
C GLN A 59 27.21 7.65 -5.30
N LEU A 60 26.84 6.77 -4.36
CA LEU A 60 26.64 7.15 -2.96
C LEU A 60 27.92 7.70 -2.32
N PHE A 61 29.09 7.16 -2.70
CA PHE A 61 30.37 7.66 -2.22
C PHE A 61 30.68 9.09 -2.70
N LEU A 62 30.28 9.46 -3.93
CA LEU A 62 30.42 10.83 -4.42
C LEU A 62 29.55 11.81 -3.62
N PHE A 63 28.29 11.44 -3.33
CA PHE A 63 27.43 12.23 -2.45
C PHE A 63 27.98 12.32 -1.02
N ALA A 64 28.50 11.21 -0.47
CA ALA A 64 29.12 11.17 0.84
C ALA A 64 30.37 12.06 0.91
N ALA A 65 31.24 12.01 -0.11
CA ALA A 65 32.42 12.87 -0.20
C ALA A 65 32.04 14.36 -0.28
N GLN A 66 30.96 14.69 -0.99
CA GLN A 66 30.46 16.06 -1.10
C GLN A 66 29.88 16.56 0.23
N ILE A 67 29.17 15.71 0.98
CA ILE A 67 28.65 16.01 2.32
C ILE A 67 29.81 16.16 3.32
N ILE A 68 30.83 15.30 3.27
CA ILE A 68 32.02 15.40 4.13
C ILE A 68 32.78 16.70 3.83
N ALA A 69 32.97 17.05 2.56
CA ALA A 69 33.60 18.32 2.18
C ALA A 69 32.79 19.54 2.62
N ALA A 70 31.45 19.46 2.60
CA ALA A 70 30.58 20.52 3.12
C ALA A 70 30.64 20.63 4.65
N SER A 71 30.70 19.50 5.37
CA SER A 71 30.88 19.44 6.82
C SER A 71 32.23 20.01 7.26
N GLN A 72 33.31 19.68 6.54
CA GLN A 72 34.65 20.23 6.80
C GLN A 72 34.74 21.75 6.57
N ARG A 73 33.93 22.30 5.65
CA ARG A 73 33.79 23.76 5.48
C ARG A 73 32.98 24.40 6.61
N ALA A 74 32.03 23.68 7.19
CA ALA A 74 31.23 24.16 8.32
C ALA A 74 32.01 24.09 9.65
N SER A 75 32.86 23.08 9.86
CA SER A 75 33.68 22.94 11.07
C SER A 75 34.92 23.84 11.10
N ALA A 76 35.29 24.47 9.99
CA ALA A 76 36.32 25.51 9.95
C ALA A 76 35.85 26.88 10.51
N ALA A 77 34.58 27.02 10.90
CA ALA A 77 33.98 28.30 11.29
C ALA A 77 33.67 28.47 12.80
N THR A 78 34.00 27.51 13.68
CA THR A 78 33.73 27.63 15.12
C THR A 78 34.68 26.78 15.97
N PRO A 79 35.48 27.36 16.89
CA PRO A 79 36.16 26.61 17.93
C PRO A 79 35.41 26.76 19.26
N SER A 80 34.81 25.69 19.78
CA SER A 80 34.53 25.56 21.22
C SER A 80 34.19 24.13 21.63
N GLU A 81 35.12 23.56 22.39
CA GLU A 81 34.93 22.77 23.62
C GLU A 81 34.08 21.48 23.59
N GLU A 82 34.78 20.35 23.70
CA GLU A 82 34.28 19.10 24.27
C GLU A 82 33.90 19.28 25.76
N PRO A 83 33.05 18.39 26.30
CA PRO A 83 33.66 17.50 27.30
C PRO A 83 33.20 16.03 27.24
N ALA A 84 34.22 15.17 27.32
CA ALA A 84 34.39 14.03 28.22
C ALA A 84 33.14 13.25 28.70
N ALA A 85 33.04 12.00 28.22
CA ALA A 85 32.27 10.95 28.88
C ALA A 85 33.14 10.26 29.93
N ASP A 86 32.83 10.46 31.21
CA ASP A 86 33.42 9.76 32.34
C ASP A 86 32.56 8.54 32.69
N SER A 87 33.21 7.38 32.73
CA SER A 87 32.64 6.10 33.12
C SER A 87 32.72 5.96 34.64
N SER A 88 31.58 5.91 35.33
CA SER A 88 31.58 5.37 36.69
C SER A 88 30.29 4.63 37.03
N SER A 89 30.53 3.51 37.69
CA SER A 89 29.60 2.51 38.19
C SER A 89 28.99 2.93 39.53
N ARG A 90 27.71 2.61 39.73
CA ARG A 90 27.03 2.22 41.00
C ARG A 90 25.52 2.16 40.69
N ALA A 91 24.90 0.98 40.75
CA ALA A 91 24.27 0.39 41.94
C ALA A 91 23.01 1.16 42.38
N ASP A 92 21.96 0.38 42.73
CA ASP A 92 20.58 0.73 43.12
C ASP A 92 19.59 0.96 41.95
N SER A 93 18.37 0.40 41.89
CA SER A 93 17.55 -0.31 42.87
C SER A 93 16.63 -1.35 42.20
N LYS A 94 16.24 -2.38 42.95
CA LYS A 94 15.18 -3.34 42.58
C LYS A 94 13.81 -2.64 42.53
N GLU A 95 13.30 -2.35 41.34
CA GLU A 95 11.86 -2.17 41.12
C GLU A 95 11.25 -3.47 40.59
N LYS A 96 10.28 -3.99 41.35
CA LYS A 96 9.42 -5.11 40.95
C LYS A 96 8.57 -4.67 39.75
N LYS A 97 9.00 -5.01 38.53
CA LYS A 97 8.10 -5.08 37.38
C LYS A 97 7.13 -6.23 37.59
N GLU A 98 5.91 -5.90 38.00
CA GLU A 98 4.79 -6.83 37.90
C GLU A 98 4.62 -7.25 36.44
N LYS A 99 4.68 -8.56 36.20
CA LYS A 99 4.45 -9.16 34.89
C LYS A 99 3.00 -8.86 34.48
N PRO A 100 2.73 -8.30 33.28
CA PRO A 100 1.37 -8.13 32.83
C PRO A 100 0.73 -9.52 32.69
N LYS A 101 -0.36 -9.75 33.44
CA LYS A 101 -1.19 -10.95 33.31
C LYS A 101 -1.60 -11.06 31.84
N ARG A 102 -1.35 -12.24 31.26
CA ARG A 102 -1.74 -12.58 29.88
C ARG A 102 -3.22 -12.25 29.70
N ARG A 103 -3.49 -11.19 28.93
CA ARG A 103 -4.85 -10.82 28.53
C ARG A 103 -5.35 -11.92 27.58
N GLY A 104 -6.53 -12.47 27.85
CA GLY A 104 -7.17 -13.47 27.00
C GLY A 104 -7.41 -12.93 25.57
N HIS A 105 -7.91 -13.80 24.69
CA HIS A 105 -8.26 -13.51 23.28
C HIS A 105 -9.42 -12.49 23.10
N GLY A 106 -9.43 -11.40 23.87
CA GLY A 106 -10.32 -10.27 23.70
C GLY A 106 -9.78 -9.26 22.69
N ARG A 107 -10.68 -8.52 22.05
CA ARG A 107 -10.34 -7.42 21.13
C ARG A 107 -9.49 -6.38 21.88
N LYS A 108 -8.43 -5.86 21.24
CA LYS A 108 -7.67 -4.72 21.79
C LYS A 108 -8.61 -3.51 21.84
N PRO A 109 -8.68 -2.78 22.97
CA PRO A 109 -9.48 -1.56 23.06
C PRO A 109 -8.91 -0.50 22.11
N LEU A 110 -9.79 0.36 21.58
CA LEU A 110 -9.39 1.49 20.74
C LEU A 110 -8.60 2.52 21.57
N PRO A 111 -7.65 3.26 20.96
CA PRO A 111 -6.86 4.27 21.67
C PRO A 111 -7.75 5.34 22.31
N GLU A 112 -7.41 5.76 23.54
CA GLU A 112 -8.09 6.86 24.24
C GLU A 112 -7.84 8.23 23.60
N SER A 113 -6.82 8.34 22.73
CA SER A 113 -6.46 9.57 22.04
C SER A 113 -7.41 9.97 20.91
N LEU A 114 -8.34 9.10 20.50
CA LEU A 114 -9.31 9.40 19.44
C LEU A 114 -10.56 10.06 20.01
N GLU A 115 -11.08 11.06 19.31
CA GLU A 115 -12.34 11.70 19.67
C GLU A 115 -13.50 10.71 19.60
N ARG A 116 -14.25 10.60 20.71
CA ARG A 116 -15.43 9.75 20.83
C ARG A 116 -16.67 10.59 20.64
N ARG A 117 -17.38 10.39 19.54
CA ARG A 117 -18.69 11.01 19.30
C ARG A 117 -19.77 10.04 19.76
N ARG A 118 -20.42 10.37 20.87
CA ARG A 118 -21.54 9.59 21.40
C ARG A 118 -22.82 9.89 20.60
N VAL A 119 -23.37 8.87 19.95
CA VAL A 119 -24.69 8.96 19.28
C VAL A 119 -25.66 8.10 20.09
N VAL A 120 -26.62 8.76 20.74
CA VAL A 120 -27.63 8.08 21.55
C VAL A 120 -28.81 7.75 20.64
N PHE A 121 -29.08 6.47 20.45
CA PHE A 121 -30.29 6.01 19.79
C PHE A 121 -31.34 5.77 20.87
N ASP A 122 -32.13 6.81 21.15
CA ASP A 122 -33.13 6.82 22.21
C ASP A 122 -34.51 6.44 21.66
N LEU A 123 -35.33 5.78 22.49
CA LEU A 123 -36.74 5.49 22.16
C LEU A 123 -37.55 6.80 22.20
N GLU A 124 -38.54 6.94 21.31
CA GLU A 124 -39.55 8.01 21.38
C GLU A 124 -40.35 7.95 22.69
N GLU A 125 -40.81 9.10 23.19
CA GLU A 125 -41.53 9.21 24.47
C GLU A 125 -42.81 8.36 24.53
N SER A 126 -43.44 8.12 23.39
CA SER A 126 -44.60 7.22 23.24
C SER A 126 -44.28 5.76 23.56
N GLN A 127 -43.03 5.32 23.34
CA GLN A 127 -42.55 3.97 23.58
C GLN A 127 -41.89 3.80 24.96
N ARG A 128 -41.65 4.89 25.69
CA ARG A 128 -41.15 4.90 27.08
C ARG A 128 -42.25 4.62 28.12
N GLN A 129 -43.48 4.39 27.66
CA GLN A 129 -44.63 4.07 28.49
C GLN A 129 -44.92 2.58 28.44
N CYS A 130 -45.07 1.96 29.61
CA CYS A 130 -45.51 0.58 29.68
C CYS A 130 -46.92 0.44 29.08
N GLN A 131 -47.09 -0.40 28.04
CA GLN A 131 -48.37 -0.65 27.36
C GLN A 131 -49.49 -1.11 28.31
N HIS A 132 -49.16 -1.62 29.50
CA HIS A 132 -50.13 -2.05 30.50
C HIS A 132 -50.57 -0.98 31.51
N ARG A 133 -49.79 0.09 31.73
CA ARG A 133 -50.05 1.02 32.86
C ARG A 133 -49.71 2.49 32.61
N GLN A 134 -49.18 2.86 31.45
CA GLN A 134 -48.76 4.25 31.14
C GLN A 134 -47.77 4.86 32.14
N THR A 135 -47.07 4.04 32.93
CA THR A 135 -45.99 4.51 33.82
C THR A 135 -44.67 4.61 33.06
N PRO A 136 -43.86 5.65 33.33
CA PRO A 136 -42.56 5.85 32.69
C PRO A 136 -41.57 4.76 33.10
N MET A 137 -40.94 4.09 32.12
CA MET A 137 -39.95 3.06 32.40
C MET A 137 -38.62 3.67 32.86
N GLN A 138 -37.94 3.04 33.83
CA GLN A 138 -36.64 3.51 34.35
C GLN A 138 -35.47 2.90 33.57
N LYS A 139 -34.44 3.72 33.34
CA LYS A 139 -33.19 3.34 32.66
C LYS A 139 -32.31 2.53 33.61
N ILE A 140 -32.03 1.28 33.27
CA ILE A 140 -31.32 0.32 34.15
C ILE A 140 -29.89 0.08 33.71
N GLY A 141 -29.58 0.29 32.43
CA GLY A 141 -28.23 0.14 31.91
C GLY A 141 -28.14 0.57 30.46
N GLU A 142 -26.91 0.68 29.98
CA GLU A 142 -26.58 1.08 28.63
C GLU A 142 -25.77 -0.04 27.96
N ASP A 143 -26.16 -0.43 26.75
CA ASP A 143 -25.32 -1.24 25.88
C ASP A 143 -24.47 -0.30 25.03
N VAL A 144 -23.14 -0.37 25.18
CA VAL A 144 -22.19 0.50 24.48
C VAL A 144 -21.48 -0.33 23.43
N SER A 145 -21.65 0.02 22.15
CA SER A 145 -20.82 -0.52 21.08
C SER A 145 -19.97 0.57 20.44
N GLU A 146 -18.66 0.38 20.46
CA GLU A 146 -17.67 1.25 19.81
C GLU A 146 -17.53 0.87 18.33
N ARG A 147 -17.60 1.87 17.44
CA ARG A 147 -17.39 1.73 15.99
C ARG A 147 -16.41 2.79 15.51
N LEU A 148 -15.55 2.46 14.55
CA LEU A 148 -14.60 3.42 13.99
C LEU A 148 -15.16 4.02 12.69
N GLU A 149 -15.33 5.33 12.64
CA GLU A 149 -15.80 6.09 11.47
C GLU A 149 -14.66 6.94 10.90
N PHE A 150 -14.65 7.08 9.57
CA PHE A 150 -13.76 7.99 8.88
C PHE A 150 -14.56 9.19 8.37
N ILE A 151 -14.25 10.37 8.89
CA ILE A 151 -14.69 11.67 8.36
C ILE A 151 -13.46 12.27 7.67
N PRO A 152 -13.56 12.92 6.49
CA PRO A 152 -12.39 13.42 5.78
C PRO A 152 -11.44 14.20 6.71
N ALA A 153 -10.22 13.66 6.85
CA ALA A 153 -9.11 14.06 7.72
C ALA A 153 -9.09 13.61 9.20
N SER A 154 -10.07 12.88 9.72
CA SER A 154 -10.03 12.36 11.12
C SER A 154 -10.73 11.01 11.31
N LEU A 155 -10.09 10.11 12.08
CA LEU A 155 -10.71 8.88 12.58
C LEU A 155 -11.40 9.18 13.92
N GLN A 156 -12.68 8.84 14.02
CA GLN A 156 -13.46 9.02 15.24
C GLN A 156 -14.09 7.71 15.68
N VAL A 157 -14.32 7.56 16.98
CA VAL A 157 -15.07 6.42 17.52
C VAL A 157 -16.52 6.87 17.72
N ILE A 158 -17.45 6.24 17.00
CA ILE A 158 -18.89 6.38 17.23
C ILE A 158 -19.29 5.39 18.32
N GLU A 159 -19.64 5.91 19.49
CA GLU A 159 -20.24 5.14 20.57
C GLU A 159 -21.77 5.16 20.39
N GLU A 160 -22.31 4.05 19.88
CA GLU A 160 -23.76 3.86 19.78
C GLU A 160 -24.27 3.36 21.13
N VAL A 161 -25.04 4.20 21.85
CA VAL A 161 -25.58 3.84 23.16
C VAL A 161 -27.07 3.55 23.07
N ARG A 162 -27.45 2.34 23.51
CA ARG A 162 -28.85 1.90 23.59
C ARG A 162 -29.26 1.71 25.05
N PRO A 163 -30.01 2.66 25.64
CA PRO A 163 -30.51 2.51 26.99
C PRO A 163 -31.57 1.41 27.07
N LYS A 164 -31.43 0.54 28.06
CA LYS A 164 -32.38 -0.52 28.38
C LYS A 164 -33.31 -0.01 29.48
N TYR A 165 -34.60 -0.11 29.23
CA TYR A 165 -35.65 0.26 30.16
C TYR A 165 -36.32 -1.01 30.68
N ALA A 166 -36.50 -1.16 31.98
CA ALA A 166 -37.35 -2.25 32.49
C ALA A 166 -38.40 -1.72 33.45
N CYS A 167 -39.50 -2.47 33.53
CA CYS A 167 -40.56 -2.22 34.48
C CYS A 167 -40.14 -2.70 35.87
N ALA A 168 -40.32 -1.85 36.89
CA ALA A 168 -39.97 -2.14 38.29
C ALA A 168 -40.69 -3.36 38.91
N LYS A 169 -41.70 -3.92 38.23
CA LYS A 169 -42.45 -5.11 38.68
C LYS A 169 -42.37 -6.31 37.72
N ALA A 170 -41.22 -6.47 37.06
CA ALA A 170 -40.86 -7.65 36.26
C ALA A 170 -41.69 -7.89 34.98
N CYS A 171 -42.21 -6.84 34.34
CA CYS A 171 -43.01 -6.96 33.11
C CYS A 171 -42.19 -7.01 31.80
N GLY A 172 -40.86 -7.17 31.88
CA GLY A 172 -39.96 -7.23 30.73
C GLY A 172 -39.04 -6.01 30.58
N VAL A 173 -38.04 -6.17 29.71
CA VAL A 173 -37.02 -5.17 29.37
C VAL A 173 -37.24 -4.74 27.91
N ALA A 174 -37.33 -3.44 27.66
CA ALA A 174 -37.45 -2.85 26.33
C ALA A 174 -36.19 -2.03 26.01
N ALA A 175 -35.74 -2.11 24.75
CA ALA A 175 -34.66 -1.30 24.20
C ALA A 175 -34.94 -1.05 22.72
N ALA A 176 -34.61 0.16 22.21
CA ALA A 176 -34.72 0.50 20.78
C ALA A 176 -33.94 -0.51 19.93
N GLU A 177 -34.37 -0.90 18.73
CA GLU A 177 -33.62 -1.82 17.85
C GLU A 177 -32.25 -1.24 17.44
N LYS A 178 -31.31 -2.13 17.10
CA LYS A 178 -29.97 -1.70 16.67
C LYS A 178 -30.06 -1.21 15.22
N PRO A 179 -29.50 -0.04 14.86
CA PRO A 179 -29.43 0.37 13.46
C PRO A 179 -28.64 -0.65 12.65
N ALA A 180 -29.09 -0.89 11.41
CA ALA A 180 -28.45 -1.84 10.50
C ALA A 180 -26.99 -1.43 10.25
N ALA A 181 -26.09 -2.39 10.41
CA ALA A 181 -24.67 -2.23 10.19
C ALA A 181 -24.29 -2.84 8.82
N PRO A 182 -23.35 -2.24 8.05
CA PRO A 182 -22.84 -2.90 6.84
C PRO A 182 -22.24 -4.28 7.17
N ILE A 183 -21.47 -4.36 8.26
CA ILE A 183 -20.93 -5.62 8.77
C ILE A 183 -21.48 -5.85 10.18
N GLU A 184 -22.29 -6.89 10.34
CA GLU A 184 -22.88 -7.27 11.62
C GLU A 184 -21.79 -7.54 12.68
N LYS A 185 -21.92 -6.89 13.84
CA LYS A 185 -20.94 -6.93 14.96
C LYS A 185 -19.49 -6.58 14.55
N GLY A 186 -19.33 -5.94 13.39
CA GLY A 186 -18.07 -5.46 12.87
C GLY A 186 -17.59 -4.22 13.62
N LEU A 187 -16.27 -4.06 13.70
CA LEU A 187 -15.63 -2.81 14.12
C LEU A 187 -15.86 -1.62 13.18
N PRO A 188 -15.88 -1.80 11.83
CA PRO A 188 -15.87 -0.65 10.93
C PRO A 188 -17.28 -0.06 10.78
N GLY A 189 -17.34 1.27 10.79
CA GLY A 189 -18.49 2.02 10.30
C GLY A 189 -18.52 2.12 8.76
N PRO A 190 -19.63 2.59 8.17
CA PRO A 190 -19.78 2.71 6.72
C PRO A 190 -18.71 3.62 6.08
N GLY A 191 -18.35 4.75 6.71
CA GLY A 191 -17.35 5.66 6.16
C GLY A 191 -15.95 5.06 6.14
N LEU A 192 -15.58 4.24 7.14
CA LEU A 192 -14.30 3.54 7.12
C LEU A 192 -14.23 2.50 5.99
N LEU A 193 -15.32 1.75 5.78
CA LEU A 193 -15.40 0.80 4.67
C LEU A 193 -15.29 1.51 3.32
N ALA A 194 -15.99 2.63 3.15
CA ALA A 194 -15.91 3.45 1.95
C ALA A 194 -14.47 3.93 1.70
N GLN A 195 -13.79 4.46 2.72
CA GLN A 195 -12.40 4.91 2.59
C GLN A 195 -11.45 3.77 2.20
N VAL A 196 -11.58 2.60 2.85
CA VAL A 196 -10.72 1.44 2.52
C VAL A 196 -10.99 0.97 1.09
N ALA A 197 -12.24 0.94 0.65
CA ALA A 197 -12.61 0.55 -0.71
C ALA A 197 -12.07 1.55 -1.75
N VAL A 198 -12.32 2.85 -1.57
CA VAL A 198 -11.85 3.91 -2.49
C VAL A 198 -10.32 3.94 -2.54
N SER A 199 -9.65 3.91 -1.39
CA SER A 199 -8.18 3.91 -1.40
C SER A 199 -7.60 2.66 -2.05
N LYS A 200 -8.18 1.47 -1.81
CA LYS A 200 -7.67 0.23 -2.38
C LYS A 200 -7.88 0.16 -3.89
N TYR A 201 -9.10 0.46 -4.36
CA TYR A 201 -9.51 0.22 -5.74
C TYR A 201 -9.44 1.47 -6.62
N GLY A 202 -9.79 2.64 -6.07
CA GLY A 202 -9.71 3.93 -6.79
C GLY A 202 -8.30 4.52 -6.77
N ASP A 203 -7.64 4.57 -5.60
CA ASP A 203 -6.31 5.17 -5.47
C ASP A 203 -5.15 4.16 -5.60
N HIS A 204 -5.47 2.89 -5.86
CA HIS A 204 -4.50 1.78 -5.96
C HIS A 204 -3.55 1.66 -4.75
N LEU A 205 -4.04 1.98 -3.55
CA LEU A 205 -3.28 1.93 -2.32
C LEU A 205 -3.29 0.51 -1.74
N PRO A 206 -2.15 -0.18 -1.67
CA PRO A 206 -2.14 -1.55 -1.18
C PRO A 206 -2.41 -1.59 0.33
N LEU A 207 -3.14 -2.61 0.79
CA LEU A 207 -3.64 -2.69 2.17
C LEU A 207 -2.54 -2.68 3.24
N ASN A 208 -1.35 -3.17 2.93
CA ASN A 208 -0.19 -3.08 3.83
C ASN A 208 0.27 -1.63 4.05
N ARG A 209 0.16 -0.78 3.02
CA ARG A 209 0.46 0.66 3.16
C ARG A 209 -0.63 1.36 3.96
N MET A 210 -1.89 0.95 3.78
CA MET A 210 -3.01 1.44 4.59
C MET A 210 -2.84 1.11 6.08
N GLU A 211 -2.41 -0.11 6.39
CA GLU A 211 -2.08 -0.54 7.76
C GLU A 211 -1.05 0.41 8.40
N SER A 212 0.02 0.75 7.67
CA SER A 212 1.01 1.73 8.14
C SER A 212 0.46 3.17 8.23
N ILE A 213 -0.47 3.57 7.38
CA ILE A 213 -1.16 4.87 7.48
C ILE A 213 -1.99 4.92 8.75
N PHE A 214 -2.83 3.92 8.99
CA PHE A 214 -3.65 3.85 10.21
C PHE A 214 -2.80 3.79 11.47
N GLN A 215 -1.68 3.08 11.44
CA GLN A 215 -0.74 3.02 12.57
C GLN A 215 -0.17 4.40 12.91
N ARG A 216 0.12 5.25 11.91
CA ARG A 216 0.54 6.65 12.14
C ARG A 216 -0.57 7.51 12.77
N HIS A 217 -1.82 7.16 12.53
CA HIS A 217 -2.98 7.75 13.22
C HIS A 217 -3.28 7.09 14.59
N GLY A 218 -2.39 6.22 15.09
CA GLY A 218 -2.54 5.54 16.37
C GLY A 218 -3.46 4.31 16.34
N VAL A 219 -3.96 3.92 15.16
CA VAL A 219 -4.95 2.85 15.00
C VAL A 219 -4.32 1.60 14.40
N GLU A 220 -4.28 0.51 15.18
CA GLU A 220 -3.70 -0.77 14.76
C GLU A 220 -4.76 -1.60 13.99
N LEU A 221 -4.73 -1.53 12.66
CA LEU A 221 -5.61 -2.30 11.78
C LEU A 221 -4.82 -3.26 10.91
N SER A 222 -5.03 -4.56 11.15
CA SER A 222 -4.31 -5.58 10.38
C SER A 222 -4.76 -5.63 8.92
N ARG A 223 -3.82 -5.90 8.00
CA ARG A 223 -4.15 -6.19 6.59
C ARG A 223 -5.23 -7.27 6.45
N LYS A 224 -5.16 -8.33 7.26
CA LYS A 224 -6.12 -9.45 7.19
C LYS A 224 -7.55 -8.96 7.47
N THR A 225 -7.70 -8.17 8.54
CA THR A 225 -8.99 -7.57 8.91
C THR A 225 -9.56 -6.71 7.78
N MET A 226 -8.73 -5.88 7.16
CA MET A 226 -9.16 -5.07 6.02
C MET A 226 -9.52 -5.92 4.79
N CYS A 227 -8.81 -7.02 4.52
CA CYS A 227 -9.19 -7.96 3.47
C CYS A 227 -10.58 -8.56 3.72
N ASP A 228 -10.84 -9.02 4.95
CA ASP A 228 -12.12 -9.63 5.33
C ASP A 228 -13.27 -8.62 5.18
N TRP A 229 -13.03 -7.35 5.54
CA TRP A 229 -14.00 -6.27 5.33
C TRP A 229 -14.29 -5.99 3.86
N MET A 230 -13.25 -5.99 3.00
CA MET A 230 -13.44 -5.80 1.56
C MET A 230 -14.21 -6.96 0.93
N ALA A 231 -14.00 -8.19 1.41
CA ALA A 231 -14.82 -9.33 0.98
C ALA A 231 -16.29 -9.16 1.38
N ALA A 232 -16.56 -8.75 2.62
CA ALA A 232 -17.93 -8.47 3.05
C ALA A 232 -18.58 -7.32 2.25
N CYS A 233 -17.82 -6.26 1.94
CA CYS A 233 -18.31 -5.17 1.10
C CYS A 233 -18.63 -5.63 -0.32
N ALA A 234 -17.85 -6.55 -0.89
CA ALA A 234 -18.13 -7.10 -2.22
C ALA A 234 -19.48 -7.82 -2.27
N GLU A 235 -19.82 -8.60 -1.23
CA GLU A 235 -21.13 -9.26 -1.12
C GLU A 235 -22.27 -8.24 -1.01
N LEU A 236 -22.09 -7.17 -0.21
CA LEU A 236 -23.10 -6.12 -0.04
C LEU A 236 -23.39 -5.36 -1.35
N VAL A 237 -22.36 -5.17 -2.19
CA VAL A 237 -22.47 -4.42 -3.46
C VAL A 237 -22.90 -5.34 -4.62
N SER A 238 -22.95 -6.66 -4.43
CA SER A 238 -23.33 -7.62 -5.48
C SER A 238 -24.62 -7.26 -6.23
N PRO A 239 -25.74 -6.86 -5.58
CA PRO A 239 -26.97 -6.51 -6.30
C PRO A 239 -26.80 -5.31 -7.26
N VAL A 240 -25.94 -4.35 -6.89
CA VAL A 240 -25.63 -3.20 -7.74
C VAL A 240 -24.80 -3.64 -8.93
N TRP A 241 -23.78 -4.45 -8.69
CA TRP A 241 -22.95 -5.03 -9.75
C TRP A 241 -23.79 -5.88 -10.72
N GLU A 242 -24.71 -6.71 -10.22
CA GLU A 242 -25.61 -7.54 -11.03
C GLU A 242 -26.43 -6.66 -11.97
N ARG A 243 -27.03 -5.58 -11.42
CA ARG A 243 -27.81 -4.65 -12.21
C ARG A 243 -26.97 -3.91 -13.25
N MET A 244 -25.76 -3.47 -12.89
CA MET A 244 -24.84 -2.84 -13.84
C MET A 244 -24.49 -3.78 -14.99
N LYS A 245 -24.21 -5.05 -14.67
CA LYS A 245 -23.92 -6.09 -15.67
C LYS A 245 -25.10 -6.30 -16.61
N GLU A 246 -26.33 -6.42 -16.10
CA GLU A 246 -27.53 -6.53 -16.93
C GLU A 246 -27.64 -5.37 -17.91
N VAL A 247 -27.49 -4.14 -17.43
CA VAL A 247 -27.56 -2.94 -18.28
C VAL A 247 -26.48 -2.95 -19.36
N VAL A 248 -25.24 -3.26 -19.02
CA VAL A 248 -24.14 -3.35 -20.00
C VAL A 248 -24.45 -4.38 -21.09
N LEU A 249 -25.01 -5.53 -20.72
CA LEU A 249 -25.37 -6.61 -21.66
C LEU A 249 -26.54 -6.26 -22.59
N THR A 250 -27.33 -5.23 -22.30
CA THR A 250 -28.36 -4.73 -23.24
C THR A 250 -27.77 -3.91 -24.41
N SER A 251 -26.49 -3.55 -24.34
CA SER A 251 -25.83 -2.74 -25.36
C SER A 251 -25.64 -3.51 -26.66
N LYS A 252 -25.80 -2.83 -27.81
CA LYS A 252 -25.62 -3.44 -29.15
C LYS A 252 -24.20 -3.99 -29.37
N ALA A 253 -23.21 -3.38 -28.74
CA ALA A 253 -21.82 -3.82 -28.73
C ALA A 253 -21.22 -3.55 -27.36
N VAL A 254 -20.39 -4.47 -26.87
CA VAL A 254 -19.62 -4.33 -25.63
C VAL A 254 -18.15 -4.37 -26.01
N GLN A 255 -17.44 -3.27 -25.76
CA GLN A 255 -16.00 -3.20 -25.91
C GLN A 255 -15.35 -3.58 -24.57
N THR A 256 -14.33 -4.43 -24.63
CA THR A 256 -13.57 -4.87 -23.45
C THR A 256 -12.10 -4.60 -23.71
N ASP A 257 -11.48 -3.78 -22.87
CA ASP A 257 -10.02 -3.61 -22.84
C ASP A 257 -9.47 -4.50 -21.73
N ASP A 258 -8.84 -5.60 -22.11
CA ASP A 258 -8.30 -6.56 -21.15
C ASP A 258 -6.89 -6.13 -20.72
N THR A 259 -6.76 -5.71 -19.46
CA THR A 259 -5.47 -5.39 -18.86
C THR A 259 -4.93 -6.63 -18.13
N PRO A 260 -3.88 -7.30 -18.63
CA PRO A 260 -3.37 -8.52 -18.02
C PRO A 260 -2.68 -8.24 -16.68
N VAL A 261 -3.04 -8.98 -15.63
CA VAL A 261 -2.48 -8.86 -14.28
C VAL A 261 -1.74 -10.15 -13.87
N PRO A 262 -0.55 -10.07 -13.25
CA PRO A 262 0.14 -11.24 -12.73
C PRO A 262 -0.54 -11.74 -11.45
N VAL A 263 -1.00 -13.00 -11.47
CA VAL A 263 -1.77 -13.61 -10.38
C VAL A 263 -1.03 -14.81 -9.83
N LEU A 264 -1.11 -15.02 -8.52
CA LEU A 264 -0.56 -16.20 -7.87
C LEU A 264 -1.44 -17.41 -8.21
N ASP A 265 -0.85 -18.42 -8.84
CA ASP A 265 -1.51 -19.67 -9.19
C ASP A 265 -1.12 -20.74 -8.15
N ARG A 266 -2.10 -21.42 -7.54
CA ARG A 266 -1.82 -22.41 -6.48
C ARG A 266 -1.07 -23.63 -7.01
N GLU A 267 -1.18 -23.89 -8.30
CA GLU A 267 -0.57 -25.06 -8.96
C GLU A 267 0.84 -24.75 -9.50
N ARG A 268 1.28 -23.48 -9.46
CA ARG A 268 2.57 -23.06 -10.01
C ARG A 268 3.41 -22.33 -8.99
N ILE A 269 4.73 -22.51 -9.09
CA ILE A 269 5.72 -21.81 -8.26
C ILE A 269 5.85 -20.33 -8.68
N ARG A 270 5.40 -19.97 -9.90
CA ARG A 270 5.47 -18.61 -10.46
C ARG A 270 4.09 -18.04 -10.72
N THR A 271 4.01 -16.71 -10.71
CA THR A 271 2.81 -15.98 -11.10
C THR A 271 2.43 -16.29 -12.54
N ARG A 272 1.14 -16.40 -12.80
CA ARG A 272 0.55 -16.56 -14.13
C ARG A 272 -0.14 -15.25 -14.50
N THR A 273 0.20 -14.70 -15.65
CA THR A 273 -0.51 -13.56 -16.22
C THR A 273 -1.89 -14.04 -16.67
N ARG A 274 -2.96 -13.43 -16.16
CA ARG A 274 -4.33 -13.66 -16.62
C ARG A 274 -5.01 -12.32 -16.96
N PRO A 275 -5.97 -12.35 -17.90
CA PRO A 275 -6.97 -11.30 -18.03
C PRO A 275 -7.54 -10.90 -16.66
N ASP A 276 -7.71 -9.62 -16.39
CA ASP A 276 -8.34 -9.19 -15.13
C ASP A 276 -9.79 -9.69 -15.03
N LEU A 277 -10.48 -9.79 -16.17
CA LEU A 277 -11.83 -10.37 -16.27
C LEU A 277 -11.89 -11.83 -15.79
N ASP A 278 -10.81 -12.61 -15.94
CA ASP A 278 -10.76 -14.01 -15.52
C ASP A 278 -10.62 -14.16 -13.99
N LEU A 279 -10.32 -13.07 -13.27
CA LEU A 279 -10.16 -13.08 -11.81
C LEU A 279 -11.48 -12.88 -11.06
N CYS A 280 -12.48 -12.29 -11.73
CA CYS A 280 -13.79 -12.03 -11.16
C CYS A 280 -14.76 -13.23 -11.22
N GLY A 281 -14.33 -14.41 -11.67
CA GLY A 281 -15.21 -15.58 -11.83
C GLY A 281 -14.74 -16.83 -11.07
N ARG A 282 -15.57 -17.34 -10.14
CA ARG A 282 -15.61 -18.79 -9.88
C ARG A 282 -15.90 -19.47 -11.22
N SER A 283 -14.99 -20.33 -11.67
CA SER A 283 -15.15 -21.31 -12.75
C SER A 283 -16.32 -21.04 -13.70
N GLN A 284 -16.15 -20.16 -14.69
CA GLN A 284 -17.11 -20.13 -15.79
C GLN A 284 -16.85 -21.34 -16.71
N PRO A 285 -17.86 -22.15 -17.03
CA PRO A 285 -17.74 -23.13 -18.10
C PRO A 285 -17.67 -22.37 -19.43
N SER A 286 -16.58 -22.60 -20.16
CA SER A 286 -16.38 -22.33 -21.60
C SER A 286 -17.44 -21.46 -22.28
N LEU A 287 -17.31 -20.12 -22.18
CA LEU A 287 -18.03 -19.23 -23.09
C LEU A 287 -17.38 -19.34 -24.47
N HIS A 288 -18.17 -19.81 -25.43
CA HIS A 288 -17.82 -19.89 -26.84
C HIS A 288 -17.27 -18.55 -27.34
N ARG A 289 -16.01 -18.61 -27.80
CA ARG A 289 -15.32 -17.72 -28.77
C ARG A 289 -16.18 -16.55 -29.29
N LEU A 290 -16.25 -15.46 -28.53
CA LEU A 290 -16.65 -14.16 -29.04
C LEU A 290 -15.61 -13.73 -30.07
N ARG A 291 -16.01 -13.65 -31.35
CA ARG A 291 -15.17 -13.17 -32.45
C ARG A 291 -14.83 -11.70 -32.18
N LEU A 292 -13.58 -11.45 -31.79
CA LEU A 292 -12.96 -10.14 -31.87
C LEU A 292 -12.91 -9.74 -33.34
N HIS A 293 -13.70 -8.74 -33.75
CA HIS A 293 -13.43 -8.00 -34.96
C HIS A 293 -12.39 -6.94 -34.61
N GLY A 294 -11.13 -7.24 -34.89
CA GLY A 294 -10.07 -6.24 -34.92
C GLY A 294 -10.35 -5.28 -36.07
N GLN A 295 -10.60 -4.02 -35.74
CA GLN A 295 -10.39 -2.93 -36.71
C GLN A 295 -8.97 -2.39 -36.51
N SER A 296 -8.39 -2.03 -37.65
CA SER A 296 -6.99 -1.82 -37.98
C SER A 296 -6.28 -0.72 -37.20
#